data_AF-A0A3D5RM46-F1
#
_entry.id   AF-A0A3D5RM46-F1
#
_cell.length_a   1.000
_cell.length_b   1.000
_cell.length_c   1.000
_cell.angle_alpha   90.00
_cell.angle_beta   90.00
_cell.angle_gamma   90.00
#
_symmetry.space_group_name_H-M   'P 1'
#
loop_
_entity.id
_entity.type
_entity.pdbx_description
1 polymer ?
#
loop_
_entity_poly.entity_id
_entity_poly.type
_entity_poly.pdbx_seq_one_letter_code
_entity_poly.pdbx_strand_id
1 'polypeptide(L)'
;QMLLFRQEAGKDGLSSYPHPWLMPDFWQFPTVSMGLGPIMAIYQARFMKYLHHREIQQTDKRTVWAYLGDGETDEPESLGAISMAGREKLDNLVFVINCNLQRLDGPVRGNGKIIQELEGMFRGAGWNVIKVIWGGKWDELLA
;
A
#
# COMPACT_ATOMS: atom_id res chain seq x y z
N GLN A 1 14.30 16.92 -17.16
CA GLN A 1 13.00 16.33 -16.79
C GLN A 1 12.38 16.95 -15.53
N MET A 2 13.07 17.08 -14.38
CA MET A 2 12.47 17.65 -13.15
C MET A 2 11.83 19.05 -13.31
N LEU A 3 12.44 19.94 -14.10
CA LEU A 3 11.89 21.27 -14.40
C LEU A 3 10.61 21.24 -15.27
N LEU A 4 10.28 20.08 -15.82
CA LEU A 4 9.12 19.83 -16.70
C LEU A 4 8.10 18.89 -16.04
N PHE A 5 8.08 18.83 -14.71
CA PHE A 5 7.06 18.07 -13.98
C PHE A 5 5.65 18.52 -14.37
N ARG A 6 4.78 17.55 -14.72
CA ARG A 6 3.42 17.75 -15.24
C ARG A 6 3.33 18.50 -16.58
N GLN A 7 4.44 18.64 -17.30
CA GLN A 7 4.49 19.24 -18.65
C GLN A 7 4.97 18.22 -19.68
N GLU A 8 4.10 17.26 -20.01
CA GLU A 8 4.41 16.11 -20.87
C GLU A 8 3.85 16.21 -22.30
N ALA A 9 2.97 17.18 -22.57
CA ALA A 9 2.45 17.41 -23.92
C ALA A 9 3.54 18.02 -24.83
N GLY A 10 4.01 17.25 -25.82
CA GLY A 10 5.01 17.68 -26.80
C GLY A 10 6.40 17.98 -26.22
N LYS A 11 6.66 17.54 -24.98
CA LYS A 11 7.93 17.72 -24.26
C LYS A 11 8.29 16.44 -23.53
N ASP A 12 9.58 16.25 -23.26
CA ASP A 12 10.09 15.18 -22.41
C ASP A 12 9.96 15.57 -20.92
N GLY A 13 8.71 15.61 -20.45
CA GLY A 13 8.32 15.93 -19.07
C GLY A 13 8.08 14.69 -18.20
N LEU A 14 7.76 14.91 -16.93
CA LEU A 14 7.42 13.84 -15.99
C LEU A 14 5.92 13.83 -15.72
N SER A 15 5.31 12.65 -15.76
CA SER A 15 3.91 12.46 -15.38
C SER A 15 3.65 12.84 -13.92
N SER A 16 2.42 13.28 -13.65
CA SER A 16 1.98 13.69 -12.32
C SER A 16 2.00 12.54 -11.30
N TYR A 17 1.73 11.32 -11.77
CA TYR A 17 1.55 10.11 -10.98
C TYR A 17 2.07 8.88 -11.75
N PRO A 18 2.08 7.69 -11.13
CA PRO A 18 2.47 6.46 -11.80
C PRO A 18 1.55 6.09 -12.96
N HIS A 19 1.96 6.45 -14.17
CA HIS A 19 1.25 6.16 -15.41
C HIS A 19 2.18 5.40 -16.36
N PRO A 20 2.18 4.05 -16.33
CA PRO A 20 3.02 3.24 -17.21
C PRO A 20 2.80 3.51 -18.69
N TRP A 21 1.58 3.90 -19.10
CA TRP A 21 1.31 4.25 -20.49
C TRP A 21 2.06 5.52 -20.93
N LEU A 22 2.17 6.52 -20.05
CA LEU A 22 2.88 7.79 -20.32
C LEU A 22 4.39 7.64 -20.17
N MET A 23 4.85 6.79 -19.25
CA MET A 23 6.28 6.55 -18.97
C MET A 23 6.56 5.04 -18.84
N PRO A 24 6.62 4.29 -19.96
CA PRO A 24 6.65 2.83 -19.97
C PRO A 24 7.92 2.21 -19.38
N ASP A 25 9.04 2.93 -19.45
CA ASP A 25 10.33 2.46 -18.92
C ASP A 25 10.59 2.91 -17.47
N PHE A 26 9.61 3.58 -16.83
CA PHE A 26 9.75 4.11 -15.47
C PHE A 26 8.66 3.61 -14.52
N TRP A 27 7.39 3.87 -14.83
CA TRP A 27 6.29 3.50 -13.95
C TRP A 27 5.77 2.09 -14.25
N GLN A 28 5.41 1.36 -13.19
CA GLN A 28 4.94 -0.03 -13.32
C GLN A 28 3.47 -0.23 -12.88
N PHE A 29 3.05 0.42 -11.80
CA PHE A 29 1.74 0.20 -11.18
C PHE A 29 1.01 1.53 -11.00
N PRO A 30 -0.18 1.73 -11.59
CA PRO A 30 -0.97 2.93 -11.41
C PRO A 30 -1.74 2.90 -10.08
N THR A 31 -1.48 3.88 -9.22
CA THR A 31 -2.00 3.88 -7.82
C THR A 31 -2.71 5.15 -7.41
N VAL A 32 -2.73 6.20 -8.23
CA VAL A 32 -3.34 7.50 -7.83
C VAL A 32 -4.85 7.43 -7.63
N SER A 33 -5.53 6.51 -8.33
CA SER A 33 -6.92 6.17 -8.01
C SER A 33 -6.90 5.33 -6.74
N MET A 34 -7.14 5.98 -5.61
CA MET A 34 -7.12 5.39 -4.27
C MET A 34 -8.00 4.13 -4.22
N GLY A 35 -7.58 3.15 -3.41
CA GLY A 35 -8.27 1.87 -3.25
C GLY A 35 -7.89 0.80 -4.28
N LEU A 36 -7.48 1.18 -5.49
CA LEU A 36 -7.04 0.20 -6.50
C LEU A 36 -5.66 -0.41 -6.19
N GLY A 37 -4.73 0.39 -5.66
CA GLY A 37 -3.39 -0.07 -5.30
C GLY A 37 -3.39 -1.24 -4.31
N PRO A 38 -4.09 -1.14 -3.17
CA PRO A 38 -4.14 -2.19 -2.16
C PRO A 38 -4.67 -3.52 -2.67
N ILE A 39 -5.83 -3.51 -3.33
CA ILE A 39 -6.42 -4.74 -3.88
C ILE A 39 -5.53 -5.33 -4.98
N MET A 40 -4.97 -4.49 -5.87
CA MET A 40 -4.02 -4.94 -6.88
C MET A 40 -2.80 -5.60 -6.26
N ALA A 41 -2.25 -5.05 -5.18
CA ALA A 41 -1.09 -5.62 -4.49
C ALA A 41 -1.39 -7.00 -3.89
N ILE A 42 -2.58 -7.20 -3.31
CA ILE A 42 -3.02 -8.51 -2.79
C ILE A 42 -3.01 -9.55 -3.92
N TYR A 43 -3.66 -9.25 -5.04
CA TYR A 43 -3.73 -10.18 -6.16
C TYR A 43 -2.39 -10.34 -6.89
N GLN A 44 -1.55 -9.31 -6.92
CA GLN A 44 -0.20 -9.39 -7.47
C GLN A 44 0.69 -10.35 -6.64
N ALA A 45 0.63 -10.27 -5.31
CA ALA A 45 1.35 -11.17 -4.41
C ALA A 45 0.86 -12.61 -4.56
N ARG A 46 -0.47 -12.80 -4.62
CA ARG A 46 -1.08 -14.10 -4.90
C ARG A 46 -0.67 -14.66 -6.27
N PHE A 47 -0.63 -13.82 -7.29
CA PHE A 47 -0.22 -14.25 -8.63
C PHE A 47 1.25 -14.67 -8.68
N MET A 48 2.14 -13.99 -7.94
CA MET A 48 3.53 -14.44 -7.79
C MET A 48 3.60 -15.82 -7.13
N LYS A 49 2.88 -16.05 -6.03
CA LYS A 49 2.79 -17.39 -5.41
C LYS A 49 2.27 -18.44 -6.39
N TYR A 50 1.26 -18.11 -7.19
CA TYR A 50 0.75 -18.99 -8.25
C TYR A 50 1.84 -19.35 -9.27
N LEU A 51 2.58 -18.37 -9.81
CA LEU A 51 3.66 -18.62 -10.77
C LEU A 51 4.75 -19.52 -10.20
N HIS A 52 5.12 -19.30 -8.93
CA HIS A 52 6.10 -20.12 -8.24
C HIS A 52 5.61 -21.56 -8.02
N HIS A 53 4.40 -21.75 -7.49
CA HIS A 53 3.83 -23.08 -7.28
C HIS A 53 3.57 -23.85 -8.58
N ARG A 54 3.36 -23.13 -9.69
CA ARG A 54 3.21 -23.73 -11.03
C ARG A 54 4.53 -23.95 -11.75
N GLU A 55 5.66 -23.65 -11.10
CA GLU A 55 7.00 -23.80 -11.66
C GLU A 55 7.22 -23.00 -12.97
N ILE A 56 6.41 -21.95 -13.18
CA ILE A 56 6.51 -21.08 -14.36
C ILE A 56 7.66 -20.08 -14.19
N GLN A 57 7.81 -19.54 -12.98
CA GLN A 57 8.87 -18.60 -12.65
C GLN A 57 9.21 -18.65 -11.15
N GLN A 58 10.50 -18.54 -10.83
CA GLN A 58 10.95 -18.39 -9.44
C GLN A 58 10.68 -16.96 -8.96
N THR A 59 9.74 -16.81 -8.02
CA THR A 59 9.34 -15.52 -7.44
C THR A 59 9.45 -15.47 -5.91
N ASP A 60 10.05 -16.49 -5.31
CA ASP A 60 10.26 -16.68 -3.86
C ASP A 60 11.02 -15.53 -3.19
N LYS A 61 11.89 -14.84 -3.93
CA LYS A 61 12.67 -13.68 -3.45
C LYS A 61 12.03 -12.32 -3.75
N ARG A 62 10.75 -12.29 -4.14
CA ARG A 62 10.03 -11.06 -4.48
C ARG A 62 9.02 -10.73 -3.38
N THR A 63 8.98 -9.47 -3.01
CA THR A 63 7.99 -8.91 -2.08
C THR A 63 7.20 -7.82 -2.78
N VAL A 64 5.88 -7.87 -2.64
CA VAL A 64 4.99 -6.81 -3.09
C VAL A 64 4.79 -5.83 -1.95
N TRP A 65 5.06 -4.55 -2.21
CA TRP A 65 4.90 -3.46 -1.26
C TRP A 65 3.74 -2.58 -1.72
N ALA A 66 2.72 -2.44 -0.87
CA ALA A 66 1.66 -1.46 -1.07
C ALA A 66 1.89 -0.30 -0.10
N TYR A 67 2.01 0.92 -0.63
CA TYR A 67 2.07 2.14 0.16
C TYR A 67 0.69 2.80 0.11
N LEU A 68 0.11 3.05 1.28
CA LEU A 68 -1.24 3.59 1.44
C LEU A 68 -1.24 4.82 2.34
N GLY A 69 -2.21 5.71 2.14
CA GLY A 69 -2.63 6.64 3.18
C GLY A 69 -3.65 6.00 4.11
N ASP A 70 -3.70 6.39 5.38
CA ASP A 70 -4.80 6.02 6.27
C ASP A 70 -6.16 6.54 5.76
N GLY A 71 -6.21 7.74 5.18
CA GLY A 71 -7.42 8.26 4.52
C GLY A 71 -7.89 7.44 3.32
N GLU A 72 -6.97 6.84 2.55
CA GLU A 72 -7.29 5.94 1.43
C GLU A 72 -7.97 4.64 1.91
N THR A 73 -7.76 4.26 3.17
CA THR A 73 -8.37 3.02 3.71
C THR A 73 -9.88 3.10 3.91
N ASP A 74 -10.49 4.29 3.76
CA ASP A 74 -11.94 4.45 3.72
C ASP A 74 -12.55 3.93 2.39
N GLU A 75 -11.76 3.76 1.32
CA GLU A 75 -12.23 3.16 0.07
C GLU A 75 -12.54 1.66 0.28
N PRO A 76 -13.71 1.16 -0.17
CA PRO A 76 -14.09 -0.24 0.02
C PRO A 76 -13.04 -1.24 -0.49
N GLU A 77 -12.38 -0.92 -1.60
CA GLU A 77 -11.36 -1.74 -2.24
C GLU A 77 -10.09 -1.87 -1.40
N SER A 78 -9.76 -0.85 -0.60
CA SER A 78 -8.57 -0.83 0.25
C SER A 78 -8.56 -1.96 1.28
N LEU A 79 -9.73 -2.25 1.87
CA LEU A 79 -9.87 -3.21 2.97
C LEU A 79 -10.71 -4.43 2.61
N GLY A 80 -11.56 -4.36 1.57
CA GLY A 80 -12.53 -5.41 1.23
C GLY A 80 -11.91 -6.79 0.95
N ALA A 81 -10.65 -6.83 0.51
CA ALA A 81 -9.95 -8.07 0.16
C ALA A 81 -8.88 -8.51 1.17
N ILE A 82 -8.67 -7.82 2.30
CA ILE A 82 -7.54 -8.12 3.21
C ILE A 82 -7.62 -9.54 3.81
N SER A 83 -8.84 -10.08 4.00
CA SER A 83 -9.00 -11.46 4.48
C SER A 83 -8.47 -12.52 3.50
N MET A 84 -8.37 -12.20 2.20
CA MET A 84 -7.76 -13.09 1.20
C MET A 84 -6.27 -13.29 1.48
N ALA A 85 -5.55 -12.22 1.81
CA ALA A 85 -4.12 -12.31 2.08
C ALA A 85 -3.81 -13.21 3.28
N GLY A 86 -4.63 -13.11 4.34
CA GLY A 86 -4.53 -13.99 5.50
C GLY A 86 -4.83 -15.46 5.16
N ARG A 87 -5.91 -15.72 4.39
CA ARG A 87 -6.29 -17.08 3.96
C ARG A 87 -5.24 -17.74 3.07
N GLU A 88 -4.72 -17.01 2.10
CA GLU A 88 -3.73 -17.50 1.13
C GLU A 88 -2.29 -17.46 1.68
N LYS A 89 -2.10 -17.02 2.94
CA LYS A 89 -0.80 -16.89 3.60
C LYS A 89 0.21 -16.12 2.75
N LEU A 90 -0.17 -14.91 2.32
CA LEU A 90 0.67 -14.06 1.47
C LEU A 90 1.80 -13.40 2.28
N ASP A 91 2.79 -14.20 2.68
CA ASP A 91 4.03 -13.76 3.35
C ASP A 91 4.94 -12.89 2.45
N ASN A 92 4.64 -12.80 1.16
CA ASN A 92 5.32 -11.97 0.17
C ASN A 92 4.62 -10.62 -0.06
N LEU A 93 3.71 -10.22 0.82
CA LEU A 93 2.97 -8.96 0.75
C LEU A 93 3.20 -8.13 2.02
N VAL A 94 3.53 -6.85 1.83
CA VAL A 94 3.64 -5.87 2.91
C VAL A 94 2.79 -4.64 2.60
N PHE A 95 1.91 -4.29 3.53
CA PHE A 95 1.18 -3.02 3.50
C PHE A 95 1.90 -2.02 4.42
N VAL A 96 2.18 -0.84 3.88
CA VAL A 96 2.77 0.30 4.59
C VAL A 96 1.74 1.40 4.59
N ILE A 97 1.00 1.52 5.70
CA ILE A 97 -0.06 2.52 5.85
C ILE A 97 0.52 3.72 6.60
N ASN A 98 0.63 4.85 5.91
CA ASN A 98 1.02 6.10 6.53
C ASN A 98 -0.15 6.67 7.35
N CYS A 99 -0.08 6.48 8.66
CA CYS A 99 -1.08 6.95 9.61
C CYS A 99 -0.74 8.37 10.11
N ASN A 100 -0.84 9.36 9.22
CA ASN A 100 -0.67 10.76 9.59
C ASN A 100 -1.93 11.37 10.26
N LEU A 101 -2.99 10.55 10.40
CA LEU A 101 -4.27 10.84 11.05
C LEU A 101 -5.18 11.78 10.25
N GLN A 102 -4.81 12.11 9.01
CA GLN A 102 -5.46 13.14 8.20
C GLN A 102 -5.73 12.69 6.76
N ARG A 103 -6.84 13.15 6.21
CA ARG A 103 -7.16 13.19 4.78
C ARG A 103 -7.18 14.63 4.30
N LEU A 104 -7.44 14.84 3.01
CA LEU A 104 -7.36 16.16 2.37
C LEU A 104 -8.16 17.25 3.11
N ASP A 105 -9.37 16.93 3.56
CA ASP A 105 -10.28 17.89 4.19
C ASP A 105 -10.35 17.82 5.73
N GLY A 106 -9.45 17.06 6.38
CA GLY A 106 -9.42 16.97 7.86
C GLY A 106 -9.06 15.60 8.40
N PRO A 107 -9.31 15.31 9.69
CA PRO A 107 -8.91 14.04 10.30
C PRO A 107 -9.70 12.84 9.75
N VAL A 108 -9.05 11.68 9.61
CA VAL A 108 -9.71 10.43 9.15
C VAL A 108 -10.75 9.97 10.16
N ARG A 109 -10.39 10.00 11.46
CA ARG A 109 -11.26 9.69 12.59
C ARG A 109 -11.06 10.73 13.70
N GLY A 110 -11.70 11.90 13.60
CA GLY A 110 -11.52 12.99 14.58
C GLY A 110 -11.86 12.62 16.03
N ASN A 111 -12.90 11.79 16.23
CA ASN A 111 -13.33 11.32 17.55
C ASN A 111 -12.90 9.87 17.85
N GLY A 112 -12.02 9.30 17.03
CA GLY A 112 -11.66 7.90 17.08
C GLY A 112 -10.14 7.71 17.02
N LYS A 113 -9.73 6.46 16.73
CA LYS A 113 -8.32 6.08 16.69
C LYS A 113 -8.09 5.17 15.48
N ILE A 114 -7.79 5.77 14.32
CA ILE A 114 -7.67 5.03 13.05
C ILE A 114 -6.61 3.93 13.10
N ILE A 115 -5.48 4.14 13.80
CA ILE A 115 -4.43 3.12 13.96
C ILE A 115 -4.97 1.86 14.66
N GLN A 116 -5.82 2.03 15.66
CA GLN A 116 -6.41 0.95 16.45
C GLN A 116 -7.54 0.25 15.68
N GLU A 117 -8.32 1.01 14.92
CA GLU A 117 -9.32 0.49 13.99
C GLU A 117 -8.65 -0.42 12.94
N LEU A 118 -7.59 0.09 12.28
CA LEU A 118 -6.80 -0.67 11.31
C LEU A 118 -6.15 -1.90 11.97
N GLU A 119 -5.53 -1.76 13.15
CA GLU A 119 -4.97 -2.92 13.86
C GLU A 119 -6.01 -4.02 14.09
N GLY A 120 -7.21 -3.65 14.56
CA GLY A 120 -8.30 -4.59 14.81
C GLY A 120 -8.73 -5.32 13.53
N MET A 121 -8.94 -4.59 12.44
CA MET A 121 -9.34 -5.15 11.15
C MET A 121 -8.27 -6.07 10.57
N PHE A 122 -7.01 -5.64 10.53
CA PHE A 122 -5.91 -6.41 9.96
C PHE A 122 -5.61 -7.67 10.79
N ARG A 123 -5.55 -7.56 12.13
CA ARG A 123 -5.38 -8.74 12.99
C ARG A 123 -6.55 -9.72 12.84
N GLY A 124 -7.78 -9.21 12.81
CA GLY A 124 -8.98 -10.03 12.59
C GLY A 124 -8.98 -10.73 11.23
N ALA A 125 -8.34 -10.13 10.22
CA ALA A 125 -8.15 -10.72 8.90
C ALA A 125 -6.94 -11.67 8.80
N GLY A 126 -6.24 -11.96 9.91
CA GLY A 126 -5.11 -12.89 9.95
C GLY A 126 -3.77 -12.28 9.54
N TRP A 127 -3.63 -10.96 9.55
CA TRP A 127 -2.36 -10.30 9.26
C TRP A 127 -1.47 -10.18 10.50
N ASN A 128 -0.16 -10.16 10.27
CA ASN A 128 0.79 -9.63 11.23
C ASN A 128 0.76 -8.09 11.21
N VAL A 129 0.53 -7.47 12.35
CA VAL A 129 0.47 -6.00 12.48
C VAL A 129 1.63 -5.50 13.32
N ILE A 130 2.47 -4.66 12.70
CA ILE A 130 3.59 -3.96 13.33
C ILE A 130 3.23 -2.48 13.39
N LYS A 131 3.14 -1.93 14.61
CA LYS A 131 2.84 -0.52 14.83
C LYS A 131 4.13 0.23 15.15
N VAL A 132 4.43 1.25 14.34
CA VAL A 132 5.58 2.15 14.56
C VAL A 132 5.02 3.50 15.01
N ILE A 133 4.85 3.68 16.32
CA ILE A 133 4.14 4.84 16.88
C ILE A 133 5.10 5.89 17.42
N TRP A 134 6.12 5.45 18.14
CA TRP A 134 7.03 6.33 18.87
C TRP A 134 8.46 6.19 18.34
N GLY A 135 9.20 7.29 18.32
CA GLY A 135 10.64 7.28 18.07
C GLY A 135 11.43 6.98 19.34
N GLY A 136 12.71 6.65 19.21
CA GLY A 136 13.53 6.13 20.33
C GLY A 136 13.69 7.04 21.55
N LYS A 137 13.35 8.34 21.46
CA LYS A 137 13.31 9.24 22.63
C LYS A 137 12.24 8.84 23.66
N TRP A 138 11.26 8.03 23.26
CA TRP A 138 10.22 7.53 24.15
C TRP A 138 10.64 6.28 24.91
N ASP A 139 11.72 5.60 24.50
CA ASP A 139 12.12 4.32 25.08
C ASP A 139 12.47 4.48 26.57
N GLU A 140 13.21 5.53 26.93
CA GLU A 140 13.57 5.83 28.33
C GLU A 140 12.34 6.12 29.22
N LEU A 141 11.24 6.62 28.65
CA LEU A 141 10.03 6.95 29.39
C LEU A 141 9.09 5.74 29.57
N LEU A 142 9.21 4.73 28.70
CA LEU A 142 8.30 3.58 28.64
C LEU A 142 8.91 2.26 29.16
N ALA A 143 10.24 2.21 29.35
CA ALA A 143 10.98 1.06 29.87
C ALA A 143 10.72 0.81 31.37
#